data_AF-A0A1J6YAP2-F1
#
_entry.id   AF-A0A1J6YAP2-F1
#
_cell.length_a   1.000
_cell.length_b   1.000
_cell.length_c   1.000
_cell.angle_alpha   90.00
_cell.angle_beta   90.00
_cell.angle_gamma   90.00
#
_symmetry.space_group_name_H-M   'P 1'
#
loop_
_entity.id
_entity.type
_entity.pdbx_description
1 polymer ?
#
loop_
_entity_poly.entity_id
_entity_poly.type
_entity_poly.pdbx_seq_one_letter_code
_entity_poly.pdbx_strand_id
1 'polypeptide(L)'
;MHTLTETDVAALLDDLARLLPFPTTLYTDMGADSWAPQLYFGPVDPSSDLAAHRAGIDADTVRPVWWIDLDGGTRTILLDEVSPDDVWNVAARIVTLYTEHRQ
;
A
#
# COMPACT_ATOMS: atom_id res chain seq x y z
N MET A 1 7.01 -13.82 -17.13
CA MET A 1 6.44 -12.77 -16.27
C MET A 1 5.65 -13.47 -15.20
N HIS A 2 5.99 -13.21 -13.94
CA HIS A 2 5.31 -13.87 -12.82
C HIS A 2 4.09 -13.02 -12.48
N THR A 3 2.89 -13.55 -12.74
CA THR A 3 1.67 -12.99 -12.15
C THR A 3 1.79 -13.16 -10.63
N LEU A 4 1.59 -12.09 -9.87
CA LEU A 4 1.53 -12.17 -8.41
C LEU A 4 0.19 -12.76 -8.01
N THR A 5 0.21 -13.72 -7.09
CA THR A 5 -1.00 -14.21 -6.44
C THR A 5 -1.40 -13.30 -5.28
N GLU A 6 -2.64 -13.41 -4.80
CA GLU A 6 -3.07 -12.71 -3.58
C GLU A 6 -2.16 -12.99 -2.38
N THR A 7 -1.66 -14.23 -2.26
CA THR A 7 -0.69 -14.63 -1.22
C THR A 7 0.64 -13.90 -1.37
N ASP A 8 1.12 -13.73 -2.60
CA ASP A 8 2.37 -13.00 -2.87
C ASP A 8 2.20 -11.52 -2.49
N VAL A 9 1.06 -10.90 -2.84
CA VAL A 9 0.75 -9.52 -2.46
C VAL A 9 0.68 -9.38 -0.94
N ALA A 10 -0.02 -10.28 -0.25
CA ALA A 10 -0.13 -10.25 1.21
C ALA A 10 1.25 -10.38 1.89
N ALA A 11 2.12 -11.25 1.39
CA ALA A 11 3.48 -11.41 1.90
C ALA A 11 4.32 -10.13 1.71
N LEU A 12 4.23 -9.50 0.53
CA LEU A 12 4.92 -8.24 0.25
C LEU A 12 4.43 -7.08 1.13
N LEU A 13 3.13 -7.01 1.41
CA LEU A 13 2.58 -5.99 2.30
C LEU A 13 2.92 -6.24 3.77
N ASP A 14 3.02 -7.51 4.20
CA ASP A 14 3.49 -7.85 5.56
C ASP A 14 4.97 -7.50 5.73
N ASP A 15 5.80 -7.77 4.73
CA ASP A 15 7.19 -7.34 4.73
C ASP A 15 7.31 -5.80 4.74
N LEU A 16 6.48 -5.10 3.96
CA LEU A 16 6.40 -3.63 4.00
C LEU A 16 6.02 -3.12 5.39
N ALA A 17 5.01 -3.72 6.02
CA ALA A 17 4.54 -3.33 7.36
C ALA A 17 5.65 -3.41 8.41
N ARG A 18 6.50 -4.44 8.35
CA ARG A 18 7.64 -4.63 9.27
C ARG A 18 8.73 -3.57 9.13
N LEU A 19 8.81 -2.88 7.99
CA LEU A 19 9.79 -1.83 7.74
C LEU A 19 9.33 -0.45 8.20
N LEU A 20 8.03 -0.25 8.42
CA LEU A 20 7.47 1.06 8.73
C LEU A 20 7.58 1.36 10.24
N PRO A 21 8.10 2.54 10.63
CA PRO A 21 8.34 2.90 12.04
C PRO A 21 7.08 3.43 12.75
N PHE A 22 5.89 3.14 12.23
CA PHE A 22 4.61 3.60 12.75
C PHE A 22 3.53 2.53 12.60
N PRO A 23 2.41 2.63 13.34
CA PRO A 23 1.33 1.66 13.25
C PRO A 23 0.77 1.56 11.84
N THR A 24 0.52 0.33 11.42
CA THR A 24 -0.13 0.00 10.15
C THR A 24 -1.19 -1.06 10.38
N THR A 25 -2.11 -1.21 9.43
CA THR A 25 -3.12 -2.26 9.47
C THR A 25 -3.29 -2.86 8.08
N LEU A 26 -3.16 -4.18 8.00
CA LEU A 26 -3.52 -4.91 6.78
C LEU A 26 -5.03 -5.10 6.78
N TYR A 27 -5.67 -4.66 5.71
CA TYR A 27 -7.10 -4.83 5.49
C TYR A 27 -7.35 -5.21 4.03
N THR A 28 -8.22 -6.20 3.81
CA THR A 28 -8.65 -6.57 2.46
C THR A 28 -9.81 -5.67 2.09
N ASP A 29 -9.60 -4.83 1.09
CA ASP A 29 -10.62 -3.91 0.59
C ASP A 29 -10.92 -4.21 -0.88
N MET A 30 -12.11 -3.80 -1.32
CA MET A 30 -12.52 -3.94 -2.71
C MET A 30 -11.84 -2.85 -3.54
N GLY A 31 -10.97 -3.27 -4.45
CA GLY A 31 -10.42 -2.41 -5.50
C GLY A 31 -11.43 -2.17 -6.63
N ALA A 32 -10.93 -1.97 -7.85
CA ALA A 32 -11.79 -1.77 -9.01
C ALA A 32 -12.61 -3.03 -9.37
N ASP A 33 -11.96 -4.19 -9.48
CA ASP A 33 -12.58 -5.43 -9.95
C ASP A 33 -12.34 -6.65 -9.03
N SER A 34 -11.51 -6.50 -7.98
CA SER A 34 -11.09 -7.60 -7.10
C SER A 34 -10.92 -7.14 -5.64
N TRP A 35 -11.07 -8.08 -4.70
CA TRP A 35 -10.72 -7.87 -3.30
C TRP A 35 -9.22 -8.08 -3.15
N ALA A 36 -8.51 -7.04 -2.72
CA ALA A 36 -7.06 -7.09 -2.59
C ALA A 36 -6.63 -6.65 -1.19
N PRO A 37 -5.60 -7.28 -0.61
CA PRO A 37 -5.01 -6.80 0.63
C PRO A 37 -4.36 -5.43 0.38
N GLN A 38 -4.52 -4.53 1.34
CA GLN A 38 -3.96 -3.18 1.33
C GLN A 38 -3.40 -2.87 2.71
N LEU A 39 -2.33 -2.07 2.75
CA LEU A 39 -1.68 -1.65 3.99
C LEU A 39 -2.09 -0.22 4.32
N TYR A 40 -2.88 -0.04 5.36
CA TYR A 40 -3.36 1.24 5.85
C TYR A 40 -2.37 1.88 6.83
N PHE A 41 -2.18 3.19 6.72
CA PHE A 41 -1.29 3.99 7.56
C PHE A 41 -1.74 5.45 7.65
N GLY A 42 -1.15 6.24 8.54
CA GLY A 42 -1.47 7.66 8.68
C GLY A 42 -2.61 7.96 9.66
N PRO A 43 -3.19 9.17 9.58
CA PRO A 43 -4.32 9.59 10.42
C PRO A 43 -5.54 8.69 10.22
N VAL A 44 -6.29 8.44 11.27
CA VAL A 44 -7.56 7.70 11.18
C VAL A 44 -8.67 8.62 10.69
N ASP A 45 -9.36 8.22 9.63
CA ASP A 45 -10.58 8.88 9.18
C ASP A 45 -11.74 8.58 10.15
N PRO A 46 -12.32 9.59 10.82
CA PRO A 46 -13.41 9.38 11.77
C PRO A 46 -14.68 8.78 11.16
N SER A 47 -14.83 8.86 9.83
CA SER A 47 -16.03 8.36 9.15
C SER A 47 -16.00 6.85 8.92
N SER A 48 -14.80 6.27 8.81
CA SER A 48 -14.58 4.86 8.49
C SER A 48 -13.83 4.08 9.58
N ASP A 49 -13.21 4.76 10.56
CA ASP A 49 -12.31 4.18 11.57
C ASP A 49 -11.08 3.48 10.96
N LEU A 50 -10.80 3.73 9.68
CA LEU A 50 -9.64 3.26 8.95
C LEU A 50 -8.65 4.41 8.73
N ALA A 51 -7.38 4.06 8.51
CA ALA A 51 -6.39 5.08 8.19
C ALA A 51 -6.68 5.72 6.81
N ALA A 52 -6.45 7.03 6.69
CA ALA A 52 -6.73 7.80 5.48
C ALA A 52 -5.71 7.56 4.35
N HIS A 53 -4.60 6.88 4.63
CA HIS A 53 -3.61 6.52 3.61
C HIS A 53 -3.49 5.01 3.52
N ARG A 54 -3.16 4.54 2.32
CA ARG A 54 -3.04 3.11 2.07
C ARG A 54 -2.07 2.85 0.94
N ALA A 55 -1.44 1.69 0.97
CA ALA A 55 -0.58 1.20 -0.09
C ALA A 55 -1.04 -0.19 -0.52
N GLY A 56 -0.84 -0.52 -1.78
CA GLY A 56 -1.17 -1.83 -2.32
C GLY A 56 -0.42 -2.13 -3.60
N ILE A 57 -0.76 -3.26 -4.20
CA ILE A 57 -0.21 -3.71 -5.47
C ILE A 57 -1.36 -3.96 -6.42
N ASP A 58 -1.27 -3.39 -7.61
CA ASP A 58 -2.16 -3.76 -8.71
C ASP A 58 -1.59 -4.99 -9.41
N ALA A 59 -2.00 -6.18 -8.95
CA ALA A 59 -1.49 -7.47 -9.43
C ALA A 59 -2.17 -7.98 -10.71
N ASP A 60 -3.34 -7.42 -11.05
CA ASP A 60 -4.18 -7.88 -12.17
C ASP A 60 -3.75 -7.30 -13.53
N THR A 61 -2.67 -6.51 -13.54
CA THR A 61 -2.09 -5.92 -14.76
C THR A 61 -0.99 -6.81 -15.35
N VAL A 62 -0.68 -6.54 -16.62
CA VAL A 62 0.46 -7.19 -17.29
C VAL A 62 1.76 -6.93 -16.53
N ARG A 63 1.91 -5.81 -15.84
CA ARG A 63 3.10 -5.47 -15.04
C ARG A 63 2.65 -5.01 -13.67
N PRO A 64 2.71 -5.87 -12.63
CA PRO A 64 2.28 -5.48 -11.31
C PRO A 64 2.99 -4.22 -10.83
N VAL A 65 2.24 -3.27 -10.28
CA VAL A 65 2.78 -1.99 -9.79
C VAL A 65 2.38 -1.74 -8.35
N TRP A 66 3.31 -1.18 -7.58
CA TRP A 66 2.98 -0.60 -6.29
C TRP A 66 2.22 0.70 -6.47
N TRP A 67 1.27 0.95 -5.58
CA TRP A 67 0.56 2.23 -5.52
C TRP A 67 0.42 2.69 -4.07
N ILE A 68 0.34 4.01 -3.90
CA ILE A 68 0.10 4.68 -2.62
C ILE A 68 -1.03 5.68 -2.81
N ASP A 69 -2.10 5.50 -2.06
CA ASP A 69 -3.18 6.48 -1.94
C ASP A 69 -2.99 7.31 -0.68
N LEU A 70 -3.16 8.62 -0.85
CA LEU A 70 -3.17 9.60 0.23
C LEU A 70 -4.56 10.22 0.33
N ASP A 71 -4.86 10.72 1.53
CA ASP A 71 -6.06 11.54 1.81
C ASP A 71 -7.36 10.88 1.30
N GLY A 72 -7.58 9.62 1.65
CA GLY A 72 -8.77 8.84 1.27
C GLY A 72 -8.83 8.48 -0.22
N GLY A 73 -7.68 8.45 -0.91
CA GLY A 73 -7.61 8.17 -2.35
C GLY A 73 -7.82 9.40 -3.24
N THR A 74 -7.82 10.62 -2.68
CA THR A 74 -7.86 11.84 -3.50
C THR A 74 -6.56 12.07 -4.27
N ARG A 75 -5.47 11.44 -3.83
CA ARG A 75 -4.18 11.43 -4.53
C ARG A 75 -3.60 10.03 -4.57
N THR A 76 -3.50 9.47 -5.77
CA THR A 76 -2.83 8.20 -6.04
C THR A 76 -1.45 8.42 -6.65
N ILE A 77 -0.45 7.73 -6.11
CA ILE A 77 0.91 7.67 -6.64
C ILE A 77 1.14 6.25 -7.14
N LEU A 78 1.41 6.10 -8.44
CA LEU A 78 1.90 4.84 -9.00
C LEU A 78 3.42 4.82 -8.91
N LEU A 79 3.98 3.70 -8.45
CA LEU A 79 5.40 3.45 -8.37
C LEU A 79 5.82 2.49 -9.50
N ASP A 80 7.10 2.11 -9.50
CA ASP A 80 7.66 1.22 -10.52
C ASP A 80 7.12 -0.22 -10.43
N GLU A 81 7.47 -1.03 -11.43
CA GLU A 81 7.09 -2.44 -11.54
C GLU A 81 7.68 -3.27 -10.39
N VAL A 82 6.85 -4.12 -9.77
CA VAL A 82 7.21 -4.90 -8.58
C VAL A 82 8.46 -5.74 -8.81
N SER A 83 9.50 -5.45 -8.03
CA SER A 83 10.75 -6.18 -7.91
C SER A 83 11.03 -6.58 -6.46
N PRO A 84 11.88 -7.60 -6.20
CA PRO A 84 12.24 -8.02 -4.84
C PRO A 84 12.84 -6.91 -3.96
N ASP A 85 13.52 -5.92 -4.55
CA ASP A 85 14.12 -4.81 -3.82
C ASP A 85 13.13 -3.65 -3.55
N ASP A 86 11.92 -3.71 -4.12
CA ASP A 86 10.97 -2.59 -4.09
C ASP A 86 10.41 -2.34 -2.70
N VAL A 87 10.23 -3.37 -1.87
CA VAL A 87 9.60 -3.22 -0.56
C VAL A 87 10.34 -2.18 0.29
N TRP A 88 11.67 -2.12 0.20
CA TRP A 88 12.49 -1.11 0.87
C TRP A 88 12.31 0.30 0.30
N ASN A 89 12.25 0.42 -1.03
CA ASN A 89 12.05 1.71 -1.71
C ASN A 89 10.66 2.27 -1.42
N VAL A 90 9.64 1.41 -1.45
CA VAL A 90 8.25 1.73 -1.08
C VAL A 90 8.20 2.15 0.38
N ALA A 91 8.83 1.41 1.30
CA ALA A 91 8.90 1.77 2.71
C ALA A 91 9.51 3.16 2.92
N ALA A 92 10.67 3.43 2.30
CA ALA A 92 11.33 4.74 2.38
C ALA A 92 10.44 5.87 1.84
N ARG A 93 9.70 5.60 0.76
CA ARG A 93 8.73 6.55 0.18
C ARG A 93 7.58 6.82 1.14
N ILE A 94 6.97 5.78 1.72
CA ILE A 94 5.87 5.90 2.69
C ILE A 94 6.35 6.65 3.94
N VAL A 95 7.56 6.40 4.45
CA VAL A 95 8.12 7.14 5.60
C VAL A 95 8.22 8.64 5.32
N THR A 96 8.66 9.00 4.11
CA THR A 96 8.72 10.39 3.67
C THR A 96 7.33 11.02 3.64
N LEU A 97 6.37 10.36 3.00
CA LEU A 97 4.98 10.84 2.87
C LEU A 97 4.29 10.94 4.23
N TYR A 98 4.46 9.95 5.11
CA TYR A 98 3.91 9.97 6.47
C TYR A 98 4.39 11.18 7.28
N THR A 99 5.65 11.59 7.08
CA THR A 99 6.20 12.78 7.75
C THR A 99 5.57 14.07 7.22
N GLU A 100 5.30 14.12 5.93
CA GLU A 100 4.67 15.27 5.26
C GLU A 100 3.17 15.40 5.60
N HIS A 101 2.48 14.28 5.81
CA HIS A 101 1.01 14.19 5.97
C HIS A 101 0.56 13.85 7.41
N ARG A 102 1.39 14.09 8.41
CA ARG A 102 1.13 13.66 9.81
C ARG A 102 0.01 14.44 10.54
N GLN A 103 -0.72 15.32 9.88
CA GLN A 103 -1.65 16.28 10.50
C GLN A 103 -3.11 15.99 10.19
#